data_AF-A0A4R2I2N5-F1
#
_entry.id   AF-A0A4R2I2N5-F1
#
_cell.length_a   1.000
_cell.length_b   1.000
_cell.length_c   1.000
_cell.angle_alpha   90.00
_cell.angle_beta   90.00
_cell.angle_gamma   90.00
#
_symmetry.space_group_name_H-M   'P 1'
#
loop_
_entity.id
_entity.type
_entity.pdbx_description
1 polymer ?
#
loop_
_entity_poly.entity_id
_entity_poly.type
_entity_poly.pdbx_seq_one_letter_code
_entity_poly.pdbx_strand_id
1 'polypeptide(L)'
;MTRRVTPVRNDPEQWHPAPLALALAAGLAAGTAGAATFTVVNVDDSGTGSLRAAISDANAAGGSNTITFAIPGDGPHVIALASPLPAVGGTLTVDGYSQPGSVPNTRSPDQGGLDAQLMIELVGSGSHGFTIQGGQVSLTLQGLAMHGFSDAIIGNNGGPNASHLTLYGNYIGTQVDGSALPSVGNTGSAVRCGFSSAQVGGTQPWQRNLLSGNGGAGVLANGPVVVEGNLIGTDASGTLAIPNGMANNWGGIIVGSRTGVRIGGTDAAARNVISGNRPIGIGLWASFGPGGSVGSFEIKGNYIGTDWSGRQPLPNGFPQLGAAQAGGGIQVQGGDGSALPIGGFGEGEANLIAFNTGAGIIAGTNVSTAAFDSRANLVHHNRGAGRANIDIGPPGPTPNDSGDADTGSNGVQNAPEIIAASQSGNQLTVTYRVDSDVANATYPLRVDFHADVAGGAGAWLTQDSYPEASAQQQRTVTLLVPAGMRAIPFVATATDAGGRTSELSTAFDVIFEDGFE
;
A
#
# COMPACT_ATOMS: atom_id res chain seq x y z
N MET A 1 9.97 76.82 62.64
CA MET A 1 10.17 76.26 61.29
C MET A 1 9.53 74.88 61.26
N THR A 2 8.27 74.81 60.86
CA THR A 2 7.54 73.54 60.70
C THR A 2 6.33 73.84 59.81
N ARG A 3 6.37 73.37 58.56
CA ARG A 3 5.34 73.59 57.54
C ARG A 3 4.38 72.40 57.60
N ARG A 4 3.09 72.63 57.88
CA ARG A 4 2.01 71.63 57.77
C ARG A 4 0.87 72.19 56.89
N VAL A 5 0.72 71.51 55.76
CA VAL A 5 -0.50 71.07 55.04
C VAL A 5 -1.78 71.91 55.11
N THR A 6 -2.25 72.30 53.93
CA THR A 6 -3.68 72.51 53.60
C THR A 6 -3.98 71.87 52.23
N PRO A 7 -5.13 71.20 52.04
CA PRO A 7 -5.47 70.48 50.82
C PRO A 7 -6.15 71.39 49.79
N VAL A 8 -5.91 71.15 48.50
CA VAL A 8 -6.63 71.81 47.40
C VAL A 8 -7.48 70.78 46.64
N ARG A 9 -8.73 71.16 46.42
CA ARG A 9 -9.82 70.45 45.73
C ARG A 9 -9.47 70.09 44.29
N ASN A 10 -9.89 68.89 43.88
CA ASN A 10 -10.07 68.52 42.48
C ASN A 10 -11.49 68.91 42.05
N ASP A 11 -11.61 69.84 41.12
CA ASP A 11 -12.84 70.06 40.35
C ASP A 11 -12.73 69.33 38.99
N PRO A 12 -13.78 68.61 38.54
CA PRO A 12 -13.76 67.84 37.31
C PRO A 12 -14.14 68.68 36.09
N GLU A 13 -13.35 68.60 35.02
CA GLU A 13 -13.69 69.17 33.71
C GLU A 13 -14.82 68.37 33.03
N GLN A 14 -15.81 69.12 32.55
CA GLN A 14 -16.97 68.67 31.79
C GLN A 14 -16.59 68.28 30.36
N TRP A 15 -17.05 67.11 29.90
CA TRP A 15 -17.27 66.85 28.47
C TRP A 15 -18.68 66.28 28.26
N HIS A 16 -19.38 66.89 27.30
CA HIS A 16 -20.78 66.69 26.93
C HIS A 16 -21.05 65.34 26.22
N PRO A 17 -22.31 64.86 26.20
CA PRO A 17 -22.66 63.48 25.82
C PRO A 17 -22.79 63.29 24.31
N ALA A 18 -22.27 62.17 23.79
CA ALA A 18 -22.60 61.65 22.47
C ALA A 18 -23.64 60.52 22.60
N PRO A 19 -24.65 60.46 21.71
CA PRO A 19 -25.79 59.55 21.85
C PRO A 19 -25.40 58.09 21.55
N LEU A 20 -26.03 57.17 22.29
CA LEU A 20 -26.03 55.73 22.03
C LEU A 20 -26.43 55.45 20.57
N ALA A 21 -25.47 55.00 19.76
CA ALA A 21 -25.77 54.25 18.55
C ALA A 21 -25.93 52.78 18.95
N LEU A 22 -27.18 52.32 18.98
CA LEU A 22 -27.53 50.91 19.05
C LEU A 22 -27.07 50.26 17.73
N ALA A 23 -25.86 49.73 17.70
CA ALA A 23 -25.39 48.91 16.59
C ALA A 23 -26.19 47.60 16.62
N LEU A 24 -27.20 47.52 15.76
CA LEU A 24 -27.88 46.28 15.41
C LEU A 24 -26.81 45.36 14.79
N ALA A 25 -26.29 44.43 15.59
CA ALA A 25 -25.49 43.33 15.07
C ALA A 25 -26.42 42.51 14.17
N ALA A 26 -26.39 42.80 12.86
CA ALA A 26 -26.86 41.85 11.86
C ALA A 26 -25.94 40.63 11.99
N GLY A 27 -26.37 39.66 12.81
CA GLY A 27 -25.82 38.34 12.77
C GLY A 27 -26.01 37.83 11.36
N LEU A 28 -24.94 37.83 10.57
CA LEU A 28 -24.79 36.87 9.49
C LEU A 28 -24.83 35.52 10.18
N ALA A 29 -26.03 34.95 10.31
CA ALA A 29 -26.18 33.53 10.37
C ALA A 29 -25.56 33.03 9.07
N ALA A 30 -24.28 32.63 9.13
CA ALA A 30 -23.71 31.77 8.13
C ALA A 30 -24.60 30.53 8.14
N GLY A 31 -25.58 30.49 7.23
CA GLY A 31 -26.35 29.29 6.99
C GLY A 31 -25.33 28.19 6.76
N THR A 32 -25.42 27.12 7.55
CA THR A 32 -24.66 25.91 7.30
C THR A 32 -24.91 25.52 5.85
N ALA A 33 -23.89 25.62 4.98
CA ALA A 33 -24.00 25.21 3.58
C ALA A 33 -24.51 23.75 3.57
N GLY A 34 -25.74 23.57 3.10
CA GLY A 34 -26.41 22.26 3.09
C GLY A 34 -25.81 21.35 2.03
N ALA A 35 -25.91 20.04 2.23
CA ALA A 35 -25.51 19.07 1.23
C ALA A 35 -26.40 19.19 -0.02
N ALA A 36 -25.81 19.43 -1.19
CA ALA A 36 -26.52 19.48 -2.47
C ALA A 36 -26.24 18.24 -3.33
N THR A 37 -27.19 17.89 -4.19
CA THR A 37 -27.05 16.83 -5.21
C THR A 37 -27.10 17.44 -6.60
N PHE A 38 -26.12 17.12 -7.44
CA PHE A 38 -26.04 17.54 -8.83
C PHE A 38 -26.11 16.29 -9.72
N THR A 39 -26.97 16.31 -10.74
CA THR A 39 -27.19 15.13 -11.58
C THR A 39 -26.63 15.34 -12.98
N VAL A 40 -25.79 14.41 -13.41
CA VAL A 40 -25.28 14.31 -14.78
C VAL A 40 -26.31 13.57 -15.63
N VAL A 41 -26.72 14.18 -16.75
CA VAL A 41 -27.81 13.68 -17.61
C VAL A 41 -27.42 13.55 -19.08
N ASN A 42 -26.18 13.89 -19.44
CA ASN A 42 -25.64 13.70 -20.78
C ASN A 42 -24.15 13.34 -20.73
N VAL A 43 -23.62 12.96 -21.89
CA VAL A 43 -22.21 12.55 -22.08
C VAL A 43 -21.33 13.66 -22.62
N ASP A 44 -21.86 14.89 -22.72
CA ASP A 44 -21.12 16.02 -23.28
C ASP A 44 -19.96 16.41 -22.36
N ASP A 45 -18.82 16.81 -22.92
CA ASP A 45 -17.66 17.27 -22.15
C ASP A 45 -17.99 18.50 -21.28
N SER A 46 -18.92 19.34 -21.72
CA SER A 46 -19.27 20.60 -21.08
C SER A 46 -20.72 21.02 -21.37
N GLY A 47 -21.19 22.06 -20.69
CA GLY A 47 -22.56 22.56 -20.80
C GLY A 47 -23.48 21.96 -19.74
N THR A 48 -24.71 22.47 -19.67
CA THR A 48 -25.70 22.05 -18.67
C THR A 48 -25.95 20.55 -18.71
N GLY A 49 -25.93 19.90 -17.54
CA GLY A 49 -26.16 18.46 -17.42
C GLY A 49 -24.92 17.59 -17.62
N SER A 50 -23.76 18.15 -17.97
CA SER A 50 -22.49 17.43 -18.04
C SER A 50 -21.85 17.21 -16.66
N LEU A 51 -20.94 16.23 -16.56
CA LEU A 51 -20.10 16.01 -15.37
C LEU A 51 -19.29 17.27 -15.00
N ARG A 52 -18.75 17.96 -16.02
CA ARG A 52 -17.97 19.18 -15.82
C ARG A 52 -18.80 20.27 -15.15
N ALA A 53 -20.02 20.51 -15.64
CA ALA A 53 -20.93 21.48 -15.03
C ALA A 53 -21.30 21.09 -13.60
N ALA A 54 -21.60 19.80 -13.36
CA ALA A 54 -21.93 19.31 -12.02
C ALA A 54 -20.80 19.53 -11.00
N ILE A 55 -19.54 19.35 -11.39
CA ILE A 55 -18.38 19.65 -10.52
C ILE A 55 -18.25 21.15 -10.27
N SER A 56 -18.42 21.99 -11.30
CA SER A 56 -18.40 23.44 -11.13
C SER A 56 -19.49 23.95 -10.18
N ASP A 57 -20.71 23.42 -10.32
CA ASP A 57 -21.83 23.79 -9.46
C ASP A 57 -21.61 23.30 -8.02
N ALA A 58 -21.08 22.08 -7.83
CA ALA A 58 -20.71 21.57 -6.52
C ALA A 58 -19.62 22.40 -5.83
N ASN A 59 -18.62 22.86 -6.58
CA ASN A 59 -17.59 23.75 -6.05
C ASN A 59 -18.18 25.12 -5.64
N ALA A 60 -19.18 25.63 -6.37
CA ALA A 60 -19.82 26.91 -6.08
C ALA A 60 -20.79 26.84 -4.87
N ALA A 61 -21.43 25.70 -4.65
CA ALA A 61 -22.41 25.53 -3.58
C ALA A 61 -21.79 25.49 -2.16
N GLY A 62 -20.52 25.10 -2.04
CA GLY A 62 -19.88 24.84 -0.75
C GLY A 62 -20.51 23.64 -0.02
N GLY A 63 -20.03 23.30 1.18
CA GLY A 63 -20.55 22.17 1.95
C GLY A 63 -20.13 20.79 1.41
N SER A 64 -20.92 19.76 1.72
CA SER A 64 -20.70 18.36 1.33
C SER A 64 -21.66 17.97 0.21
N ASN A 65 -21.16 17.89 -1.01
CA ASN A 65 -21.98 17.70 -2.20
C ASN A 65 -21.89 16.28 -2.76
N THR A 66 -22.90 15.88 -3.51
CA THR A 66 -22.95 14.60 -4.22
C THR A 66 -23.24 14.82 -5.71
N ILE A 67 -22.51 14.14 -6.58
CA ILE A 67 -22.79 14.04 -8.00
C ILE A 67 -23.36 12.64 -8.26
N THR A 68 -24.52 12.61 -8.92
CA THR A 68 -25.22 11.40 -9.36
C THR A 68 -25.33 11.39 -10.89
N PHE A 69 -25.65 10.24 -11.47
CA PHE A 69 -25.79 10.05 -12.91
C PHE A 69 -27.19 9.50 -13.23
N ALA A 70 -27.83 10.08 -14.24
CA ALA A 70 -29.12 9.66 -14.79
C ALA A 70 -29.14 9.92 -16.30
N ILE A 71 -28.10 9.47 -17.00
CA ILE A 71 -27.98 9.60 -18.44
C ILE A 71 -29.01 8.67 -19.11
N PRO A 72 -29.88 9.18 -20.01
CA PRO A 72 -30.89 8.36 -20.67
C PRO A 72 -30.29 7.34 -21.66
N GLY A 73 -30.98 6.21 -21.81
CA GLY A 73 -30.64 5.16 -22.76
C GLY A 73 -29.90 3.99 -22.13
N ASP A 74 -29.58 2.99 -22.94
CA ASP A 74 -28.78 1.85 -22.51
C ASP A 74 -27.30 2.26 -22.40
N GLY A 75 -26.64 1.87 -21.31
CA GLY A 75 -25.21 2.08 -21.10
C GLY A 75 -24.35 0.89 -21.58
N PRO A 76 -23.03 0.91 -21.32
CA PRO A 76 -22.29 1.96 -20.61
C PRO A 76 -22.25 3.30 -21.35
N HIS A 77 -22.26 4.40 -20.60
CA HIS A 77 -22.16 5.77 -21.12
C HIS A 77 -20.72 6.27 -21.04
N VAL A 78 -20.17 6.60 -22.20
CA VAL A 78 -18.81 7.11 -22.34
C VAL A 78 -18.82 8.64 -22.35
N ILE A 79 -18.20 9.25 -21.34
CA ILE A 79 -17.99 10.70 -21.25
C ILE A 79 -16.55 10.99 -21.70
N ALA A 80 -16.40 11.48 -22.92
CA ALA A 80 -15.10 11.84 -23.48
C ALA A 80 -14.71 13.27 -23.05
N LEU A 81 -13.64 13.37 -22.26
CA LEU A 81 -13.16 14.64 -21.72
C LEU A 81 -12.15 15.29 -22.67
N ALA A 82 -12.45 16.50 -23.11
CA ALA A 82 -11.59 17.26 -24.01
C ALA A 82 -10.45 17.98 -23.28
N SER A 83 -10.64 18.26 -21.99
CA SER A 83 -9.70 19.03 -21.14
C SER A 83 -9.79 18.60 -19.67
N PRO A 84 -8.83 18.97 -18.80
CA PRO A 84 -8.88 18.63 -17.37
C PRO A 84 -10.22 19.04 -16.74
N LEU A 85 -10.79 18.20 -15.88
CA LEU A 85 -11.98 18.56 -15.11
C LEU A 85 -11.66 19.75 -14.16
N PRO A 86 -12.68 20.55 -13.77
CA PRO A 86 -12.50 21.54 -12.72
C PRO A 86 -11.97 20.85 -11.45
N ALA A 87 -10.97 21.44 -10.81
CA ALA A 87 -10.43 20.86 -9.59
C ALA A 87 -11.48 20.87 -8.46
N VAL A 88 -11.50 19.82 -7.65
CA VAL A 88 -12.41 19.67 -6.51
C VAL A 88 -11.86 20.50 -5.34
N GLY A 89 -12.66 21.45 -4.85
CA GLY A 89 -12.28 22.37 -3.78
C GLY A 89 -12.99 22.15 -2.44
N GLY A 90 -13.88 21.17 -2.33
CA GLY A 90 -14.70 20.91 -1.14
C GLY A 90 -14.92 19.43 -0.85
N THR A 91 -15.93 19.11 -0.03
CA THR A 91 -16.32 17.71 0.18
C THR A 91 -17.25 17.28 -0.94
N LEU A 92 -16.86 16.28 -1.72
CA LEU A 92 -17.57 15.82 -2.91
C LEU A 92 -17.60 14.30 -2.97
N THR A 93 -18.79 13.74 -3.14
CA THR A 93 -18.98 12.34 -3.57
C THR A 93 -19.39 12.32 -5.03
N VAL A 94 -18.74 11.48 -5.85
CA VAL A 94 -19.15 11.19 -7.22
C VAL A 94 -19.55 9.72 -7.28
N ASP A 95 -20.85 9.49 -7.46
CA ASP A 95 -21.46 8.17 -7.34
C ASP A 95 -21.87 7.60 -8.70
N GLY A 96 -20.95 6.88 -9.36
CA GLY A 96 -21.24 6.17 -10.62
C GLY A 96 -22.23 5.01 -10.47
N TYR A 97 -22.42 4.48 -9.26
CA TYR A 97 -23.43 3.45 -9.00
C TYR A 97 -24.87 4.01 -9.05
N SER A 98 -25.05 5.33 -9.00
CA SER A 98 -26.36 5.95 -9.17
C SER A 98 -26.92 5.86 -10.60
N GLN A 99 -26.07 5.64 -11.61
CA GLN A 99 -26.52 5.45 -12.99
C GLN A 99 -27.38 4.17 -13.10
N PRO A 100 -28.60 4.24 -13.66
CA PRO A 100 -29.41 3.06 -13.93
C PRO A 100 -28.65 1.98 -14.70
N GLY A 101 -28.75 0.74 -14.20
CA GLY A 101 -28.05 -0.43 -14.73
C GLY A 101 -26.70 -0.71 -14.08
N SER A 102 -26.13 0.23 -13.31
CA SER A 102 -24.93 -0.05 -12.52
C SER A 102 -25.23 -1.09 -11.43
N VAL A 103 -24.32 -2.06 -11.26
CA VAL A 103 -24.39 -3.09 -10.22
C VAL A 103 -23.07 -3.11 -9.46
N PRO A 104 -23.07 -2.87 -8.14
CA PRO A 104 -21.87 -2.99 -7.33
C PRO A 104 -21.34 -4.42 -7.25
N ASN A 105 -20.02 -4.58 -7.09
CA ASN A 105 -19.41 -5.89 -6.91
C ASN A 105 -19.95 -6.59 -5.65
N THR A 106 -20.22 -7.89 -5.77
CA THR A 106 -20.73 -8.73 -4.67
C THR A 106 -19.71 -9.74 -4.17
N ARG A 107 -18.64 -9.99 -4.92
CA ARG A 107 -17.61 -10.99 -4.57
C ARG A 107 -16.59 -10.47 -3.57
N SER A 108 -16.39 -11.19 -2.47
CA SER A 108 -15.23 -11.00 -1.59
C SER A 108 -13.93 -11.51 -2.26
N PRO A 109 -12.74 -11.14 -1.77
CA PRO A 109 -11.47 -11.62 -2.34
C PRO A 109 -11.36 -13.15 -2.45
N ASP A 110 -11.89 -13.91 -1.49
CA ASP A 110 -11.88 -15.38 -1.53
C ASP A 110 -12.84 -15.99 -2.56
N GLN A 111 -13.76 -15.20 -3.09
CA GLN A 111 -14.69 -15.60 -4.16
C GLN A 111 -14.17 -15.26 -5.56
N GLY A 112 -12.97 -14.67 -5.62
CA GLY A 112 -12.20 -14.41 -6.82
C GLY A 112 -12.30 -12.99 -7.36
N GLY A 113 -12.37 -12.89 -8.69
CA GLY A 113 -12.44 -11.64 -9.42
C GLY A 113 -13.64 -10.76 -9.05
N LEU A 114 -13.81 -9.69 -9.82
CA LEU A 114 -14.89 -8.72 -9.66
C LEU A 114 -16.06 -9.05 -10.57
N ASP A 115 -17.28 -8.74 -10.13
CA ASP A 115 -18.53 -8.89 -10.87
C ASP A 115 -19.37 -7.60 -10.93
N ALA A 116 -18.73 -6.45 -10.68
CA ALA A 116 -19.38 -5.16 -10.86
C ALA A 116 -19.76 -4.93 -12.33
N GLN A 117 -20.91 -4.30 -12.54
CA GLN A 117 -21.32 -3.75 -13.82
C GLN A 117 -21.29 -2.23 -13.70
N LEU A 118 -20.29 -1.59 -14.30
CA LEU A 118 -20.16 -0.13 -14.27
C LEU A 118 -20.82 0.46 -15.52
N MET A 119 -21.62 1.52 -15.35
CA MET A 119 -22.31 2.16 -16.48
C MET A 119 -21.75 3.53 -16.86
N ILE A 120 -20.75 4.05 -16.13
CA ILE A 120 -20.12 5.32 -16.43
C ILE A 120 -18.64 5.10 -16.73
N GLU A 121 -18.24 5.44 -17.94
CA GLU A 121 -16.86 5.37 -18.41
C GLU A 121 -16.35 6.78 -18.73
N LEU A 122 -15.28 7.21 -18.05
CA LEU A 122 -14.62 8.49 -18.30
C LEU A 122 -13.36 8.27 -19.13
N VAL A 123 -13.28 8.95 -20.28
CA VAL A 123 -12.15 8.83 -21.21
C VAL A 123 -11.44 10.16 -21.34
N GLY A 124 -10.19 10.22 -20.88
CA GLY A 124 -9.34 11.39 -20.97
C GLY A 124 -8.65 11.56 -22.32
N SER A 125 -8.13 12.77 -22.56
CA SER A 125 -7.32 13.15 -23.72
C SER A 125 -5.82 13.25 -23.42
N GLY A 126 -5.35 12.57 -22.36
CA GLY A 126 -3.97 12.64 -21.85
C GLY A 126 -3.74 13.70 -20.77
N SER A 127 -4.80 14.38 -20.33
CA SER A 127 -4.79 15.29 -19.17
C SER A 127 -5.07 14.56 -17.85
N HIS A 128 -4.97 15.25 -16.71
CA HIS A 128 -5.40 14.68 -15.43
C HIS A 128 -6.93 14.53 -15.39
N GLY A 129 -7.40 13.48 -14.71
CA GLY A 129 -8.83 13.27 -14.44
C GLY A 129 -9.32 14.15 -13.29
N PHE A 130 -9.64 13.53 -12.14
CA PHE A 130 -10.01 14.29 -10.95
C PHE A 130 -8.77 14.84 -10.25
N THR A 131 -8.79 16.12 -9.90
CA THR A 131 -7.72 16.78 -9.15
C THR A 131 -8.30 17.46 -7.92
N ILE A 132 -7.70 17.23 -6.75
CA ILE A 132 -7.99 17.99 -5.53
C ILE A 132 -7.16 19.27 -5.52
N GLN A 133 -7.80 20.41 -5.19
CA GLN A 133 -7.13 21.70 -5.02
C GLN A 133 -7.39 22.25 -3.61
N GLY A 134 -6.31 22.60 -2.90
CA GLY A 134 -6.38 23.16 -1.55
C GLY A 134 -6.30 22.12 -0.43
N GLY A 135 -6.33 22.59 0.82
CA GLY A 135 -6.36 21.74 2.01
C GLY A 135 -7.80 21.50 2.48
N GLN A 136 -8.02 20.42 3.24
CA GLN A 136 -9.33 20.03 3.80
C GLN A 136 -10.38 19.67 2.73
N VAL A 137 -9.94 19.10 1.60
CA VAL A 137 -10.83 18.61 0.53
C VAL A 137 -11.04 17.12 0.73
N SER A 138 -12.29 16.65 0.63
CA SER A 138 -12.59 15.21 0.66
C SER A 138 -13.27 14.81 -0.64
N LEU A 139 -12.66 13.90 -1.40
CA LEU A 139 -13.23 13.38 -2.62
C LEU A 139 -13.49 11.87 -2.48
N THR A 140 -14.75 11.48 -2.58
CA THR A 140 -15.18 10.09 -2.73
C THR A 140 -15.50 9.82 -4.19
N LEU A 141 -14.86 8.83 -4.80
CA LEU A 141 -15.20 8.33 -6.14
C LEU A 141 -15.61 6.87 -6.04
N GLN A 142 -16.75 6.53 -6.63
CA GLN A 142 -17.20 5.15 -6.66
C GLN A 142 -17.92 4.76 -7.94
N GLY A 143 -17.77 3.51 -8.35
CA GLY A 143 -18.51 2.92 -9.46
C GLY A 143 -18.20 3.53 -10.84
N LEU A 144 -16.98 4.02 -11.06
CA LEU A 144 -16.54 4.61 -12.32
C LEU A 144 -15.49 3.75 -13.03
N ALA A 145 -15.58 3.65 -14.36
CA ALA A 145 -14.47 3.22 -15.21
C ALA A 145 -13.71 4.46 -15.71
N MET A 146 -12.37 4.45 -15.69
CA MET A 146 -11.54 5.61 -16.04
C MET A 146 -10.26 5.22 -16.79
N HIS A 147 -10.05 5.79 -17.98
CA HIS A 147 -8.77 5.68 -18.72
C HIS A 147 -8.51 6.91 -19.62
N GLY A 148 -7.36 6.97 -20.26
CA GLY A 148 -6.94 8.07 -21.13
C GLY A 148 -6.32 9.27 -20.40
N PHE A 149 -5.90 9.13 -19.13
CA PHE A 149 -5.41 10.23 -18.30
C PHE A 149 -3.88 10.21 -18.10
N SER A 150 -3.27 11.36 -17.82
CA SER A 150 -1.87 11.44 -17.36
C SER A 150 -1.71 11.01 -15.90
N ASP A 151 -2.71 11.25 -15.06
CA ASP A 151 -2.98 10.51 -13.84
C ASP A 151 -4.51 10.56 -13.69
N ALA A 152 -5.18 9.44 -13.40
CA ALA A 152 -6.64 9.43 -13.34
C ALA A 152 -7.17 10.23 -12.15
N ILE A 153 -6.49 10.14 -11.01
CA ILE A 153 -6.84 10.86 -9.78
C ILE A 153 -5.58 11.45 -9.14
N ILE A 154 -5.63 12.75 -8.84
CA ILE A 154 -4.56 13.50 -8.18
C ILE A 154 -5.06 14.11 -6.86
N GLY A 155 -4.39 13.72 -5.77
CA GLY A 155 -4.46 14.38 -4.48
C GLY A 155 -3.52 15.58 -4.38
N ASN A 156 -3.45 16.21 -3.22
CA ASN A 156 -2.68 17.45 -3.06
C ASN A 156 -1.17 17.18 -2.86
N ASN A 157 -0.35 17.77 -3.72
CA ASN A 157 1.12 17.62 -3.75
C ASN A 157 1.90 18.73 -2.99
N GLY A 158 1.21 19.75 -2.45
CA GLY A 158 1.82 20.93 -1.81
C GLY A 158 2.31 20.75 -0.37
N GLY A 159 2.55 19.51 0.09
CA GLY A 159 2.95 19.16 1.46
C GLY A 159 1.82 18.57 2.31
N PRO A 160 2.10 18.17 3.57
CA PRO A 160 1.11 17.57 4.47
C PRO A 160 -0.14 18.44 4.56
N ASN A 161 -1.29 17.85 4.24
CA ASN A 161 -2.59 18.51 4.28
C ASN A 161 -3.62 17.53 4.81
N ALA A 162 -4.76 18.01 5.29
CA ALA A 162 -5.85 17.14 5.72
C ALA A 162 -6.89 16.89 4.62
N SER A 163 -6.46 16.89 3.35
CA SER A 163 -7.33 16.40 2.28
C SER A 163 -7.35 14.87 2.30
N HIS A 164 -8.47 14.30 1.83
CA HIS A 164 -8.75 12.87 1.87
C HIS A 164 -9.31 12.38 0.53
N LEU A 165 -8.83 11.22 0.08
CA LEU A 165 -9.36 10.48 -1.07
C LEU A 165 -10.01 9.19 -0.59
N THR A 166 -11.21 8.90 -1.09
CA THR A 166 -11.91 7.63 -0.84
C THR A 166 -12.32 7.01 -2.17
N LEU A 167 -11.81 5.83 -2.48
CA LEU A 167 -12.01 5.19 -3.78
C LEU A 167 -12.59 3.79 -3.61
N TYR A 168 -13.80 3.58 -4.10
CA TYR A 168 -14.55 2.32 -3.96
C TYR A 168 -15.11 1.80 -5.29
N GLY A 169 -14.85 0.54 -5.62
CA GLY A 169 -15.53 -0.10 -6.74
C GLY A 169 -15.23 0.50 -8.12
N ASN A 170 -14.10 1.19 -8.28
CA ASN A 170 -13.70 1.82 -9.54
C ASN A 170 -12.80 0.91 -10.38
N TYR A 171 -12.90 1.01 -11.70
CA TYR A 171 -12.03 0.34 -12.66
C TYR A 171 -11.15 1.38 -13.35
N ILE A 172 -9.86 1.42 -13.06
CA ILE A 172 -8.97 2.50 -13.51
C ILE A 172 -7.81 1.94 -14.33
N GLY A 173 -7.73 2.37 -15.59
CA GLY A 173 -6.73 1.98 -16.60
C GLY A 173 -7.09 0.74 -17.42
N THR A 174 -8.34 0.28 -17.33
CA THR A 174 -8.91 -0.85 -18.08
C THR A 174 -10.15 -0.43 -18.86
N GLN A 175 -10.70 -1.34 -19.67
CA GLN A 175 -12.05 -1.20 -20.20
C GLN A 175 -13.10 -1.25 -19.07
N VAL A 176 -14.34 -0.83 -19.35
CA VAL A 176 -15.44 -0.83 -18.37
C VAL A 176 -15.79 -2.23 -17.82
N ASP A 177 -15.45 -3.30 -18.55
CA ASP A 177 -15.58 -4.70 -18.12
C ASP A 177 -14.34 -5.23 -17.36
N GLY A 178 -13.31 -4.40 -17.21
CA GLY A 178 -12.06 -4.73 -16.54
C GLY A 178 -11.08 -5.55 -17.37
N SER A 179 -11.31 -5.67 -18.68
CA SER A 179 -10.33 -6.23 -19.62
C SER A 179 -9.29 -5.19 -20.07
N ALA A 180 -8.22 -5.65 -20.71
CA ALA A 180 -7.13 -4.79 -21.16
C ALA A 180 -7.57 -3.87 -22.31
N LEU A 181 -7.10 -2.62 -22.28
CA LEU A 181 -7.17 -1.71 -23.43
C LEU A 181 -6.11 -2.10 -24.49
N PRO A 182 -6.28 -1.72 -25.78
CA PRO A 182 -5.29 -1.97 -26.83
C PRO A 182 -3.93 -1.28 -26.59
N SER A 183 -3.93 -0.20 -25.82
CA SER A 183 -2.76 0.55 -25.38
C SER A 183 -2.76 0.68 -23.86
N VAL A 184 -1.69 1.25 -23.29
CA VAL A 184 -1.66 1.63 -21.88
C VAL A 184 -2.88 2.51 -21.57
N GLY A 185 -3.63 2.18 -20.51
CA GLY A 185 -4.87 2.84 -20.17
C GLY A 185 -4.67 4.29 -19.72
N ASN A 186 -3.76 4.53 -18.78
CA ASN A 186 -3.36 5.88 -18.38
C ASN A 186 -1.85 6.04 -18.56
N THR A 187 -1.33 7.21 -18.92
CA THR A 187 0.13 7.37 -19.11
C THR A 187 0.89 7.51 -17.80
N GLY A 188 0.25 7.93 -16.72
CA GLY A 188 0.77 7.87 -15.35
C GLY A 188 -0.08 6.98 -14.46
N SER A 189 -0.35 7.39 -13.23
CA SER A 189 -0.87 6.52 -12.16
C SER A 189 -2.40 6.44 -12.16
N ALA A 190 -2.94 5.34 -11.64
CA ALA A 190 -4.37 5.24 -11.36
C ALA A 190 -4.75 6.22 -10.24
N VAL A 191 -4.00 6.18 -9.14
CA VAL A 191 -4.19 7.07 -8.00
C VAL A 191 -2.85 7.66 -7.57
N ARG A 192 -2.70 8.97 -7.67
CA ARG A 192 -1.58 9.73 -7.10
C ARG A 192 -2.09 10.56 -5.93
N CYS A 193 -2.00 10.03 -4.71
CA CYS A 193 -2.54 10.68 -3.51
C CYS A 193 -1.75 11.93 -3.10
N GLY A 194 -0.48 12.03 -3.51
CA GLY A 194 0.41 13.07 -2.99
C GLY A 194 0.55 12.94 -1.47
N PHE A 195 0.39 14.05 -0.74
CA PHE A 195 0.41 14.08 0.73
C PHE A 195 -0.98 14.00 1.37
N SER A 196 -2.04 13.86 0.56
CA SER A 196 -3.38 13.60 1.08
C SER A 196 -3.45 12.20 1.68
N SER A 197 -4.29 12.04 2.70
CA SER A 197 -4.64 10.70 3.18
C SER A 197 -5.54 10.00 2.16
N ALA A 198 -5.45 8.67 2.04
CA ALA A 198 -6.29 7.94 1.09
C ALA A 198 -6.78 6.59 1.64
N GLN A 199 -8.04 6.28 1.35
CA GLN A 199 -8.63 4.95 1.46
C GLN A 199 -8.90 4.43 0.04
N VAL A 200 -8.16 3.40 -0.37
CA VAL A 200 -8.27 2.76 -1.67
C VAL A 200 -8.79 1.35 -1.46
N GLY A 201 -10.07 1.16 -1.76
CA GLY A 201 -10.79 -0.08 -1.50
C GLY A 201 -11.19 -0.23 -0.04
N GLY A 202 -11.68 -1.40 0.35
CA GLY A 202 -12.18 -1.66 1.69
C GLY A 202 -12.63 -3.12 1.84
N THR A 203 -13.16 -3.47 3.00
CA THR A 203 -13.52 -4.85 3.35
C THR A 203 -14.90 -5.28 2.87
N GLN A 204 -15.73 -4.36 2.37
CA GLN A 204 -17.00 -4.74 1.76
C GLN A 204 -16.79 -5.07 0.27
N PRO A 205 -17.46 -6.09 -0.29
CA PRO A 205 -17.27 -6.48 -1.68
C PRO A 205 -17.38 -5.32 -2.69
N TRP A 206 -18.36 -4.44 -2.53
CA TRP A 206 -18.57 -3.32 -3.46
C TRP A 206 -17.46 -2.26 -3.42
N GLN A 207 -16.59 -2.29 -2.40
CA GLN A 207 -15.49 -1.32 -2.25
C GLN A 207 -14.26 -1.70 -3.07
N ARG A 208 -14.14 -2.96 -3.52
CA ARG A 208 -12.96 -3.47 -4.22
C ARG A 208 -12.72 -2.74 -5.55
N ASN A 209 -11.56 -2.11 -5.73
CA ASN A 209 -11.19 -1.48 -7.00
C ASN A 209 -10.38 -2.43 -7.90
N LEU A 210 -10.39 -2.15 -9.20
CA LEU A 210 -9.48 -2.69 -10.20
C LEU A 210 -8.53 -1.57 -10.68
N LEU A 211 -7.26 -1.66 -10.34
CA LEU A 211 -6.26 -0.64 -10.69
C LEU A 211 -5.16 -1.27 -11.55
N SER A 212 -5.29 -1.16 -12.86
CA SER A 212 -4.50 -1.95 -13.82
C SER A 212 -4.26 -1.20 -15.12
N GLY A 213 -3.22 -1.58 -15.87
CA GLY A 213 -2.93 -0.97 -17.18
C GLY A 213 -2.48 0.48 -17.14
N ASN A 214 -2.03 0.97 -15.98
CA ASN A 214 -1.54 2.34 -15.81
C ASN A 214 -0.03 2.40 -16.14
N GLY A 215 0.41 3.43 -16.85
CA GLY A 215 1.82 3.63 -17.21
C GLY A 215 2.69 3.93 -15.99
N GLY A 216 2.08 4.52 -14.97
CA GLY A 216 2.57 4.73 -13.60
C GLY A 216 2.13 3.65 -12.62
N ALA A 217 2.10 4.00 -11.33
CA ALA A 217 1.67 3.06 -10.30
C ALA A 217 0.15 2.82 -10.35
N GLY A 218 -0.31 1.67 -9.84
CA GLY A 218 -1.72 1.53 -9.47
C GLY A 218 -2.08 2.53 -8.36
N VAL A 219 -1.27 2.54 -7.29
CA VAL A 219 -1.38 3.51 -6.19
C VAL A 219 -0.02 4.13 -5.91
N LEU A 220 0.04 5.45 -5.84
CA LEU A 220 1.20 6.23 -5.42
C LEU A 220 0.81 7.16 -4.27
N ALA A 221 1.40 6.97 -3.10
CA ALA A 221 1.09 7.75 -1.91
C ALA A 221 2.35 8.23 -1.17
N ASN A 222 2.46 9.53 -0.93
CA ASN A 222 3.50 10.12 -0.08
C ASN A 222 2.99 10.43 1.35
N GLY A 223 1.68 10.51 1.53
CA GLY A 223 1.00 10.62 2.83
C GLY A 223 0.46 9.27 3.35
N PRO A 224 -0.33 9.28 4.44
CA PRO A 224 -1.01 8.10 4.98
C PRO A 224 -1.91 7.43 3.93
N VAL A 225 -1.90 6.11 3.87
CA VAL A 225 -2.70 5.36 2.90
C VAL A 225 -3.18 4.03 3.47
N VAL A 226 -4.42 3.70 3.16
CA VAL A 226 -5.01 2.38 3.35
C VAL A 226 -5.35 1.80 1.97
N VAL A 227 -4.86 0.60 1.68
CA VAL A 227 -5.13 -0.14 0.45
C VAL A 227 -5.66 -1.52 0.82
N GLU A 228 -6.93 -1.81 0.53
CA GLU A 228 -7.60 -3.04 0.95
C GLU A 228 -8.55 -3.61 -0.11
N GLY A 229 -8.58 -4.94 -0.25
CA GLY A 229 -9.56 -5.66 -1.08
C GLY A 229 -9.39 -5.48 -2.59
N ASN A 230 -8.33 -4.82 -3.06
CA ASN A 230 -8.20 -4.45 -4.47
C ASN A 230 -7.57 -5.54 -5.33
N LEU A 231 -7.85 -5.49 -6.63
CA LEU A 231 -7.07 -6.15 -7.67
C LEU A 231 -6.17 -5.11 -8.34
N ILE A 232 -4.85 -5.33 -8.33
CA ILE A 232 -3.86 -4.37 -8.81
C ILE A 232 -2.90 -5.05 -9.79
N GLY A 233 -2.96 -4.65 -11.06
CA GLY A 233 -2.12 -5.17 -12.15
C GLY A 233 -2.68 -6.41 -12.87
N THR A 234 -3.94 -6.76 -12.59
CA THR A 234 -4.67 -7.88 -13.20
C THR A 234 -5.88 -7.42 -14.01
N ASP A 235 -6.55 -8.34 -14.69
CA ASP A 235 -7.91 -8.14 -15.19
C ASP A 235 -8.96 -8.28 -14.08
N ALA A 236 -10.23 -8.02 -14.41
CA ALA A 236 -11.35 -8.18 -13.47
C ALA A 236 -11.48 -9.62 -12.95
N SER A 237 -11.05 -10.65 -13.69
CA SER A 237 -11.07 -12.03 -13.18
C SER A 237 -10.00 -12.29 -12.11
N GLY A 238 -8.95 -11.47 -12.06
CA GLY A 238 -7.79 -11.66 -11.18
C GLY A 238 -6.87 -12.78 -11.65
N THR A 239 -6.90 -13.14 -12.93
CA THR A 239 -6.13 -14.28 -13.49
C THR A 239 -5.26 -13.93 -14.69
N LEU A 240 -5.48 -12.78 -15.34
CA LEU A 240 -4.65 -12.29 -16.43
C LEU A 240 -3.94 -11.00 -16.01
N ALA A 241 -2.68 -10.83 -16.44
CA ALA A 241 -1.91 -9.63 -16.12
C ALA A 241 -2.29 -8.47 -17.03
N ILE A 242 -2.56 -7.32 -16.43
CA ILE A 242 -2.69 -6.02 -17.10
C ILE A 242 -1.74 -5.06 -16.36
N PRO A 243 -0.43 -5.10 -16.67
CA PRO A 243 0.60 -4.51 -15.82
C PRO A 243 0.46 -3.00 -15.62
N ASN A 244 0.63 -2.55 -14.38
CA ASN A 244 0.98 -1.17 -14.09
C ASN A 244 2.49 -0.93 -14.25
N GLY A 245 2.89 0.35 -14.39
CA GLY A 245 4.27 0.83 -14.32
C GLY A 245 5.10 0.65 -15.59
N MET A 246 4.46 0.34 -16.73
CA MET A 246 5.16 0.10 -18.01
C MET A 246 5.90 1.32 -18.56
N ALA A 247 5.49 2.55 -18.21
CA ALA A 247 6.05 3.77 -18.81
C ALA A 247 7.19 4.38 -17.99
N ASN A 248 7.16 4.23 -16.67
CA ASN A 248 8.05 4.97 -15.76
C ASN A 248 8.67 4.12 -14.65
N ASN A 249 8.38 2.81 -14.60
CA ASN A 249 8.90 1.85 -13.62
C ASN A 249 8.44 2.03 -12.17
N TRP A 250 7.17 2.40 -11.94
CA TRP A 250 6.64 2.61 -10.58
C TRP A 250 5.93 1.37 -9.98
N GLY A 251 5.52 0.35 -10.74
CA GLY A 251 4.97 -0.89 -10.16
C GLY A 251 3.49 -0.84 -9.73
N GLY A 252 3.11 -1.67 -8.76
CA GLY A 252 1.73 -1.79 -8.28
C GLY A 252 1.36 -0.70 -7.26
N ILE A 253 1.97 -0.75 -6.08
CA ILE A 253 1.79 0.22 -4.99
C ILE A 253 3.13 0.84 -4.63
N ILE A 254 3.24 2.17 -4.66
CA ILE A 254 4.39 2.92 -4.17
C ILE A 254 4.00 3.78 -2.99
N VAL A 255 4.75 3.63 -1.90
CA VAL A 255 4.54 4.40 -0.68
C VAL A 255 5.82 5.11 -0.26
N GLY A 256 5.73 6.42 -0.08
CA GLY A 256 6.80 7.26 0.46
C GLY A 256 6.72 7.47 1.98
N SER A 257 5.54 7.34 2.57
CA SER A 257 5.33 7.45 4.03
C SER A 257 5.73 6.15 4.75
N ARG A 258 6.21 6.29 5.99
CA ARG A 258 6.46 5.16 6.92
C ARG A 258 5.45 5.14 8.09
N THR A 259 4.48 6.05 8.07
CA THR A 259 3.47 6.22 9.11
C THR A 259 2.07 6.28 8.51
N GLY A 260 1.12 5.61 9.18
CA GLY A 260 -0.27 5.53 8.73
C GLY A 260 -0.42 4.81 7.39
N VAL A 261 0.32 3.72 7.21
CA VAL A 261 0.30 2.91 5.99
C VAL A 261 -0.28 1.55 6.33
N ARG A 262 -1.33 1.15 5.63
CA ARG A 262 -1.93 -0.18 5.74
C ARG A 262 -2.18 -0.75 4.36
N ILE A 263 -1.50 -1.83 4.02
CA ILE A 263 -1.70 -2.58 2.77
C ILE A 263 -2.16 -3.98 3.15
N GLY A 264 -3.43 -4.25 2.88
CA GLY A 264 -4.11 -5.46 3.31
C GLY A 264 -4.58 -5.38 4.76
N GLY A 265 -4.66 -6.53 5.42
CA GLY A 265 -5.17 -6.69 6.78
C GLY A 265 -5.24 -8.15 7.18
N THR A 266 -5.70 -8.42 8.41
CA THR A 266 -5.78 -9.78 8.96
C THR A 266 -7.01 -10.55 8.47
N ASP A 267 -8.05 -9.82 8.04
CA ASP A 267 -9.25 -10.39 7.43
C ASP A 267 -8.99 -10.65 5.93
N ALA A 268 -9.42 -11.81 5.43
CA ALA A 268 -9.40 -12.12 4.00
C ALA A 268 -10.13 -11.08 3.15
N ALA A 269 -11.14 -10.40 3.70
CA ALA A 269 -11.83 -9.29 3.04
C ALA A 269 -10.93 -8.07 2.74
N ALA A 270 -9.85 -7.87 3.52
CA ALA A 270 -8.88 -6.80 3.31
C ALA A 270 -7.80 -7.16 2.29
N ARG A 271 -7.67 -8.44 1.90
CA ARG A 271 -6.60 -8.94 1.02
C ARG A 271 -6.59 -8.22 -0.32
N ASN A 272 -5.45 -7.65 -0.67
CA ASN A 272 -5.18 -7.23 -2.04
C ASN A 272 -4.53 -8.37 -2.84
N VAL A 273 -4.82 -8.41 -4.14
CA VAL A 273 -4.07 -9.19 -5.13
C VAL A 273 -3.22 -8.21 -5.93
N ILE A 274 -1.91 -8.28 -5.77
CA ILE A 274 -0.94 -7.34 -6.33
C ILE A 274 0.00 -8.13 -7.24
N SER A 275 -0.35 -8.20 -8.51
CA SER A 275 0.24 -9.18 -9.44
C SER A 275 0.36 -8.61 -10.85
N GLY A 276 1.27 -9.15 -11.66
CA GLY A 276 1.49 -8.67 -13.02
C GLY A 276 2.13 -7.27 -13.14
N ASN A 277 2.45 -6.58 -12.04
CA ASN A 277 2.96 -5.20 -12.08
C ASN A 277 4.44 -5.12 -12.47
N ARG A 278 4.90 -3.96 -12.97
CA ARG A 278 6.30 -3.74 -13.38
C ARG A 278 6.87 -2.43 -12.83
N PRO A 279 8.09 -2.43 -12.25
CA PRO A 279 8.95 -3.59 -11.98
C PRO A 279 8.55 -4.34 -10.72
N ILE A 280 7.79 -3.75 -9.80
CA ILE A 280 7.56 -4.32 -8.46
C ILE A 280 6.07 -4.41 -8.14
N GLY A 281 5.72 -5.31 -7.22
CA GLY A 281 4.40 -5.32 -6.59
C GLY A 281 4.22 -4.12 -5.66
N ILE A 282 5.05 -4.04 -4.62
CA ILE A 282 5.03 -2.97 -3.62
C ILE A 282 6.43 -2.34 -3.49
N GLY A 283 6.53 -1.02 -3.57
CA GLY A 283 7.75 -0.24 -3.31
C GLY A 283 7.59 0.69 -2.12
N LEU A 284 8.53 0.59 -1.18
CA LEU A 284 8.59 1.37 0.06
C LEU A 284 9.79 2.30 -0.03
N TRP A 285 9.55 3.53 -0.48
CA TRP A 285 10.59 4.46 -0.93
C TRP A 285 10.62 5.72 -0.07
N ALA A 286 11.43 5.70 0.99
CA ALA A 286 11.44 6.77 2.00
C ALA A 286 11.82 8.15 1.44
N SER A 287 12.45 8.24 0.26
CA SER A 287 12.91 9.49 -0.37
C SER A 287 11.78 10.45 -0.80
N PHE A 288 10.52 10.03 -0.76
CA PHE A 288 9.38 10.81 -1.27
C PHE A 288 8.39 11.26 -0.17
N GLY A 289 8.56 10.81 1.08
CA GLY A 289 7.71 11.13 2.22
C GLY A 289 8.45 11.82 3.36
N PRO A 290 7.77 12.24 4.44
CA PRO A 290 8.35 13.04 5.52
C PRO A 290 9.41 12.32 6.38
N GLY A 291 9.88 11.12 6.01
CA GLY A 291 10.96 10.39 6.69
C GLY A 291 10.79 10.37 8.21
N GLY A 292 10.00 9.45 8.74
CA GLY A 292 9.70 9.39 10.18
C GLY A 292 9.67 7.96 10.72
N SER A 293 9.61 7.86 12.05
CA SER A 293 9.53 6.58 12.76
C SER A 293 8.34 5.76 12.29
N VAL A 294 8.53 4.44 12.28
CA VAL A 294 7.49 3.47 11.90
C VAL A 294 6.38 3.51 12.95
N GLY A 295 5.21 3.98 12.56
CA GLY A 295 4.04 4.08 13.44
C GLY A 295 2.76 3.82 12.65
N SER A 296 1.97 2.84 13.07
CA SER A 296 0.79 2.36 12.32
C SER A 296 1.13 1.96 10.89
N PHE A 297 2.14 1.10 10.73
CA PHE A 297 2.58 0.54 9.44
C PHE A 297 2.26 -0.96 9.39
N GLU A 298 1.51 -1.39 8.38
CA GLU A 298 1.11 -2.78 8.21
C GLU A 298 1.13 -3.17 6.73
N ILE A 299 1.80 -4.29 6.42
CA ILE A 299 1.64 -5.01 5.16
C ILE A 299 1.30 -6.44 5.53
N LYS A 300 0.03 -6.80 5.50
CA LYS A 300 -0.48 -8.07 6.02
C LYS A 300 -1.49 -8.71 5.08
N GLY A 301 -1.50 -10.04 5.02
CA GLY A 301 -2.57 -10.81 4.37
C GLY A 301 -2.73 -10.57 2.87
N ASN A 302 -1.71 -10.06 2.16
CA ASN A 302 -1.77 -9.81 0.71
C ASN A 302 -1.32 -11.02 -0.10
N TYR A 303 -1.82 -11.12 -1.33
CA TYR A 303 -1.32 -12.04 -2.36
C TYR A 303 -0.50 -11.24 -3.39
N ILE A 304 0.76 -11.62 -3.57
CA ILE A 304 1.74 -10.85 -4.36
C ILE A 304 2.44 -11.79 -5.34
N GLY A 305 2.18 -11.59 -6.64
CA GLY A 305 2.75 -12.40 -7.73
C GLY A 305 1.96 -13.66 -8.07
N THR A 306 0.75 -13.81 -7.53
CA THR A 306 -0.19 -14.92 -7.77
C THR A 306 -1.52 -14.44 -8.36
N ASP A 307 -2.33 -15.35 -8.86
CA ASP A 307 -3.75 -15.09 -9.11
C ASP A 307 -4.53 -14.86 -7.79
N TRP A 308 -5.80 -14.51 -7.91
CA TRP A 308 -6.67 -14.30 -6.73
C TRP A 308 -6.74 -15.51 -5.79
N SER A 309 -6.54 -16.73 -6.32
CA SER A 309 -6.59 -17.96 -5.54
C SER A 309 -5.30 -18.26 -4.77
N GLY A 310 -4.22 -17.52 -5.04
CA GLY A 310 -2.91 -17.72 -4.44
C GLY A 310 -2.16 -18.95 -5.00
N ARG A 311 -2.63 -19.54 -6.11
CA ARG A 311 -2.15 -20.86 -6.57
C ARG A 311 -1.48 -20.78 -7.93
N GLN A 312 -1.95 -19.90 -8.80
CA GLN A 312 -1.40 -19.75 -10.14
C GLN A 312 -0.40 -18.59 -10.18
N PRO A 313 0.72 -18.74 -10.91
CA PRO A 313 1.71 -17.68 -11.03
C PRO A 313 1.16 -16.52 -11.87
N LEU A 314 1.25 -15.30 -11.34
CA LEU A 314 0.97 -14.06 -12.06
C LEU A 314 2.06 -13.03 -11.70
N PRO A 315 3.32 -13.28 -12.13
CA PRO A 315 4.50 -12.62 -11.61
C PRO A 315 4.44 -11.10 -11.65
N ASN A 316 4.83 -10.42 -10.57
CA ASN A 316 5.36 -9.06 -10.70
C ASN A 316 6.79 -9.10 -11.24
N GLY A 317 7.16 -8.03 -11.92
CA GLY A 317 8.48 -7.75 -12.48
C GLY A 317 8.62 -8.01 -13.97
N PHE A 318 9.82 -7.74 -14.47
CA PHE A 318 10.10 -7.83 -15.90
C PHE A 318 10.28 -9.28 -16.34
N PRO A 319 9.77 -9.67 -17.52
CA PRO A 319 9.88 -11.05 -18.01
C PRO A 319 11.32 -11.44 -18.40
N GLN A 320 12.25 -10.50 -18.48
CA GLN A 320 13.64 -10.73 -18.90
C GLN A 320 14.44 -11.33 -17.73
N LEU A 321 14.65 -12.64 -17.78
CA LEU A 321 15.52 -13.36 -16.85
C LEU A 321 16.93 -12.75 -16.90
N GLY A 322 17.49 -12.36 -15.75
CA GLY A 322 18.88 -11.90 -15.64
C GLY A 322 19.13 -10.40 -15.81
N ALA A 323 18.11 -9.56 -15.91
CA ALA A 323 18.31 -8.13 -15.65
C ALA A 323 18.60 -7.95 -14.14
N ALA A 324 19.88 -7.78 -13.80
CA ALA A 324 20.44 -7.73 -12.43
C ALA A 324 19.91 -6.58 -11.54
N GLN A 325 18.81 -5.92 -11.90
CA GLN A 325 18.18 -4.81 -11.18
C GLN A 325 16.64 -4.95 -11.15
N ALA A 326 16.11 -6.12 -11.52
CA ALA A 326 14.70 -6.34 -11.84
C ALA A 326 13.89 -6.66 -10.59
N GLY A 327 13.12 -5.67 -10.13
CA GLY A 327 11.76 -5.81 -9.63
C GLY A 327 11.22 -7.18 -9.15
N GLY A 328 10.59 -7.19 -7.97
CA GLY A 328 10.02 -8.39 -7.34
C GLY A 328 8.71 -8.12 -6.60
N GLY A 329 8.49 -8.85 -5.50
CA GLY A 329 7.29 -8.71 -4.68
C GLY A 329 7.23 -7.37 -3.95
N ILE A 330 8.00 -7.26 -2.85
CA ILE A 330 8.11 -6.08 -2.00
C ILE A 330 9.54 -5.57 -2.01
N GLN A 331 9.73 -4.29 -2.31
CA GLN A 331 11.03 -3.64 -2.29
C GLN A 331 11.09 -2.54 -1.25
N VAL A 332 12.08 -2.59 -0.37
CA VAL A 332 12.41 -1.56 0.62
C VAL A 332 13.60 -0.74 0.13
N GLN A 333 13.44 0.58 0.06
CA GLN A 333 14.52 1.50 -0.29
C GLN A 333 14.67 2.60 0.78
N GLY A 334 15.83 2.59 1.43
CA GLY A 334 16.21 3.56 2.46
C GLY A 334 15.24 3.68 3.64
N GLY A 335 15.43 4.73 4.43
CA GLY A 335 14.63 5.00 5.62
C GLY A 335 15.39 5.76 6.70
N ASP A 336 14.90 5.61 7.93
CA ASP A 336 15.54 6.04 9.18
C ASP A 336 16.32 4.89 9.85
N GLY A 337 16.40 3.72 9.20
CA GLY A 337 16.98 2.50 9.78
C GLY A 337 16.02 1.66 10.63
N SER A 338 14.82 2.16 10.93
CA SER A 338 13.80 1.39 11.64
C SER A 338 13.25 0.29 10.73
N ALA A 339 13.28 -0.97 11.17
CA ALA A 339 12.77 -2.08 10.38
C ALA A 339 11.25 -1.98 10.16
N LEU A 340 10.83 -2.10 8.89
CA LEU A 340 9.41 -2.14 8.52
C LEU A 340 8.83 -3.53 8.78
N PRO A 341 7.77 -3.69 9.60
CA PRO A 341 7.13 -4.97 9.80
C PRO A 341 6.36 -5.38 8.55
N ILE A 342 6.70 -6.54 7.99
CA ILE A 342 6.03 -7.15 6.85
C ILE A 342 5.48 -8.49 7.32
N GLY A 343 4.16 -8.65 7.31
CA GLY A 343 3.47 -9.81 7.84
C GLY A 343 3.21 -9.73 9.35
N GLY A 344 2.90 -10.88 9.94
CA GLY A 344 2.63 -11.06 11.37
C GLY A 344 2.38 -12.52 11.71
N PHE A 345 2.45 -12.87 12.99
CA PHE A 345 2.36 -14.26 13.47
C PHE A 345 0.93 -14.74 13.75
N GLY A 346 -0.05 -13.83 13.69
CA GLY A 346 -1.46 -14.16 13.81
C GLY A 346 -2.06 -14.77 12.54
N GLU A 347 -3.24 -15.38 12.69
CA GLU A 347 -4.01 -15.89 11.55
C GLU A 347 -4.33 -14.75 10.56
N GLY A 348 -4.11 -15.01 9.27
CA GLY A 348 -4.34 -14.04 8.20
C GLY A 348 -3.32 -12.88 8.11
N GLU A 349 -2.35 -12.80 9.03
CA GLU A 349 -1.36 -11.71 9.01
C GLU A 349 -0.24 -11.92 7.97
N ALA A 350 0.10 -13.18 7.66
CA ALA A 350 1.13 -13.53 6.70
C ALA A 350 0.75 -13.11 5.28
N ASN A 351 1.69 -12.51 4.55
CA ASN A 351 1.54 -12.31 3.11
C ASN A 351 1.95 -13.58 2.35
N LEU A 352 1.29 -13.84 1.23
CA LEU A 352 1.76 -14.80 0.22
C LEU A 352 2.50 -14.04 -0.87
N ILE A 353 3.80 -14.27 -0.97
CA ILE A 353 4.71 -13.56 -1.87
C ILE A 353 5.44 -14.61 -2.72
N ALA A 354 4.88 -14.88 -3.89
CA ALA A 354 5.32 -16.00 -4.70
C ALA A 354 5.39 -15.69 -6.19
N PHE A 355 6.22 -16.48 -6.88
CA PHE A 355 6.35 -16.49 -8.34
C PHE A 355 6.80 -15.17 -8.98
N ASN A 356 7.24 -14.18 -8.21
CA ASN A 356 7.74 -12.93 -8.78
C ASN A 356 9.03 -13.19 -9.60
N THR A 357 9.30 -12.35 -10.60
CA THR A 357 10.49 -12.51 -11.45
C THR A 357 11.79 -12.12 -10.75
N GLY A 358 11.71 -11.30 -9.69
CA GLY A 358 12.81 -11.00 -8.76
C GLY A 358 12.57 -11.64 -7.40
N ALA A 359 13.28 -11.19 -6.36
CA ALA A 359 13.08 -11.66 -4.99
C ALA A 359 11.66 -11.32 -4.47
N GLY A 360 11.16 -12.12 -3.53
CA GLY A 360 9.87 -11.87 -2.89
C GLY A 360 9.91 -10.62 -2.02
N ILE A 361 10.91 -10.50 -1.15
CA ILE A 361 11.20 -9.29 -0.37
C ILE A 361 12.65 -8.90 -0.62
N ILE A 362 12.91 -7.64 -0.94
CA ILE A 362 14.27 -7.14 -1.21
C ILE A 362 14.53 -5.78 -0.58
N ALA A 363 15.69 -5.61 0.04
CA ALA A 363 16.23 -4.31 0.45
C ALA A 363 17.33 -3.84 -0.52
N GLY A 364 16.94 -3.52 -1.76
CA GLY A 364 17.83 -3.57 -2.92
C GLY A 364 18.81 -2.41 -3.13
N THR A 365 18.86 -1.43 -2.20
CA THR A 365 19.84 -0.33 -2.29
C THR A 365 21.14 -0.61 -1.57
N ASN A 366 21.24 -1.72 -0.83
CA ASN A 366 22.36 -2.07 0.04
C ASN A 366 22.85 -0.89 0.90
N VAL A 367 21.88 -0.20 1.52
CA VAL A 367 22.12 0.90 2.46
C VAL A 367 21.62 0.49 3.84
N SER A 368 22.34 0.87 4.89
CA SER A 368 22.01 0.53 6.28
C SER A 368 20.66 1.05 6.75
N THR A 369 20.08 2.03 6.06
CA THR A 369 18.78 2.60 6.39
C THR A 369 17.60 1.82 5.79
N ALA A 370 17.84 0.89 4.87
CA ALA A 370 16.82 -0.01 4.36
C ALA A 370 16.74 -1.25 5.25
N ALA A 371 15.71 -1.30 6.09
CA ALA A 371 15.51 -2.36 7.07
C ALA A 371 14.07 -2.88 7.03
N PHE A 372 13.88 -4.19 7.16
CA PHE A 372 12.58 -4.84 7.31
C PHE A 372 12.62 -6.04 8.26
N ASP A 373 11.48 -6.28 8.90
CA ASP A 373 11.19 -7.41 9.77
C ASP A 373 10.17 -8.32 9.05
N SER A 374 10.65 -9.44 8.48
CA SER A 374 9.76 -10.42 7.83
C SER A 374 9.17 -11.37 8.86
N ARG A 375 7.85 -11.33 9.04
CA ARG A 375 7.12 -12.09 10.06
C ARG A 375 6.16 -13.08 9.41
N ALA A 376 6.46 -14.37 9.55
CA ALA A 376 5.62 -15.49 9.11
C ALA A 376 5.15 -15.47 7.64
N ASN A 377 5.72 -14.63 6.78
CA ASN A 377 5.34 -14.56 5.36
C ASN A 377 5.65 -15.87 4.63
N LEU A 378 4.80 -16.22 3.67
CA LEU A 378 5.07 -17.28 2.71
C LEU A 378 5.82 -16.65 1.53
N VAL A 379 7.13 -16.89 1.45
CA VAL A 379 8.01 -16.29 0.44
C VAL A 379 8.74 -17.39 -0.33
N HIS A 380 8.19 -17.80 -1.48
CA HIS A 380 8.68 -18.98 -2.20
C HIS A 380 8.53 -18.86 -3.73
N HIS A 381 9.23 -19.71 -4.47
CA HIS A 381 9.17 -19.78 -5.94
C HIS A 381 9.44 -18.44 -6.67
N ASN A 382 10.01 -17.45 -5.97
CA ASN A 382 10.44 -16.20 -6.57
C ASN A 382 11.75 -16.44 -7.34
N ARG A 383 12.00 -15.65 -8.37
CA ARG A 383 13.14 -15.85 -9.29
C ARG A 383 14.22 -14.78 -9.12
N GLY A 384 14.46 -14.35 -7.89
CA GLY A 384 15.59 -13.49 -7.54
C GLY A 384 16.93 -14.08 -8.01
N ALA A 385 17.95 -13.23 -8.14
CA ALA A 385 19.30 -13.70 -8.48
C ALA A 385 19.72 -14.80 -7.49
N GLY A 386 20.31 -15.90 -7.99
CA GLY A 386 20.64 -17.07 -7.16
C GLY A 386 19.43 -17.77 -6.52
N ARG A 387 18.20 -17.53 -7.01
CA ARG A 387 16.93 -17.99 -6.42
C ARG A 387 16.62 -17.37 -5.05
N ALA A 388 17.16 -16.18 -4.75
CA ALA A 388 16.86 -15.48 -3.52
C ALA A 388 15.36 -15.16 -3.40
N ASN A 389 14.73 -15.65 -2.33
CA ASN A 389 13.35 -15.35 -1.96
C ASN A 389 13.28 -14.08 -1.07
N ILE A 390 14.23 -13.95 -0.16
CA ILE A 390 14.49 -12.76 0.65
C ILE A 390 15.92 -12.33 0.31
N ASP A 391 16.13 -11.06 0.00
CA ASP A 391 17.43 -10.52 -0.41
C ASP A 391 17.71 -9.22 0.37
N ILE A 392 18.83 -9.18 1.09
CA ILE A 392 19.20 -8.08 1.99
C ILE A 392 20.49 -7.36 1.57
N GLY A 393 20.99 -7.64 0.38
CA GLY A 393 22.27 -7.14 -0.08
C GLY A 393 22.26 -6.70 -1.55
N PRO A 394 23.44 -6.67 -2.19
CA PRO A 394 23.52 -6.69 -3.64
C PRO A 394 22.77 -7.94 -4.17
N PRO A 395 22.15 -7.90 -5.36
CA PRO A 395 21.31 -8.98 -5.86
C PRO A 395 21.93 -10.38 -5.76
N GLY A 396 21.24 -11.26 -5.04
CA GLY A 396 21.62 -12.64 -4.78
C GLY A 396 22.07 -12.88 -3.33
N PRO A 397 22.35 -14.15 -2.96
CA PRO A 397 22.60 -14.50 -1.57
C PRO A 397 23.82 -13.78 -0.98
N THR A 398 23.69 -13.27 0.24
CA THR A 398 24.79 -12.68 1.00
C THR A 398 25.60 -13.77 1.72
N PRO A 399 26.93 -13.60 1.88
CA PRO A 399 27.74 -14.56 2.65
C PRO A 399 27.25 -14.69 4.10
N ASN A 400 27.27 -15.92 4.63
CA ASN A 400 27.08 -16.16 6.06
C ASN A 400 28.46 -16.23 6.73
N ASP A 401 28.98 -15.10 7.22
CA ASP A 401 30.39 -14.94 7.58
C ASP A 401 30.66 -14.92 9.11
N SER A 402 31.93 -14.90 9.52
CA SER A 402 32.24 -15.05 10.94
C SER A 402 32.00 -13.76 11.71
N GLY A 403 31.07 -13.79 12.67
CA GLY A 403 30.76 -12.67 13.54
C GLY A 403 29.92 -11.56 12.92
N ASP A 404 29.51 -11.66 11.64
CA ASP A 404 28.52 -10.77 11.00
C ASP A 404 28.96 -9.30 11.02
N ALA A 405 30.20 -9.02 10.63
CA ALA A 405 30.82 -7.69 10.80
C ALA A 405 30.52 -6.72 9.65
N ASP A 406 29.81 -7.18 8.62
CA ASP A 406 29.46 -6.37 7.48
C ASP A 406 28.31 -5.40 7.80
N THR A 407 28.10 -4.48 6.86
CA THR A 407 27.11 -3.41 7.02
C THR A 407 26.37 -3.23 5.71
N GLY A 408 25.09 -2.93 5.81
CA GLY A 408 24.22 -2.82 4.65
C GLY A 408 22.77 -2.95 5.06
N SER A 409 21.93 -3.24 4.09
CA SER A 409 20.50 -3.41 4.35
C SER A 409 20.22 -4.58 5.28
N ASN A 410 19.27 -4.40 6.20
CA ASN A 410 19.06 -5.31 7.33
C ASN A 410 20.35 -5.65 8.13
N GLY A 411 21.38 -4.79 8.09
CA GLY A 411 22.68 -5.10 8.69
C GLY A 411 23.39 -6.29 8.05
N VAL A 412 22.89 -6.82 6.92
CA VAL A 412 23.37 -8.03 6.25
C VAL A 412 23.36 -9.27 7.18
N GLN A 413 22.47 -9.23 8.19
CA GLN A 413 22.30 -10.21 9.25
C GLN A 413 22.48 -11.67 8.77
N ASN A 414 23.40 -12.37 9.43
CA ASN A 414 23.64 -13.80 9.23
C ASN A 414 22.38 -14.64 9.48
N ALA A 415 22.17 -15.64 8.63
CA ALA A 415 21.08 -16.61 8.73
C ALA A 415 21.43 -17.76 9.70
N PRO A 416 20.42 -18.46 10.25
CA PRO A 416 20.66 -19.62 11.11
C PRO A 416 21.35 -20.76 10.36
N GLU A 417 22.41 -21.31 10.95
CA GLU A 417 23.06 -22.53 10.46
C GLU A 417 22.47 -23.75 11.17
N ILE A 418 21.71 -24.55 10.43
CA ILE A 418 21.04 -25.75 10.97
C ILE A 418 21.99 -26.94 10.92
N ILE A 419 22.23 -27.56 12.08
CA ILE A 419 23.22 -28.64 12.25
C ILE A 419 22.53 -30.00 12.33
N ALA A 420 21.42 -30.07 13.06
CA ALA A 420 20.59 -31.26 13.15
C ALA A 420 19.16 -30.89 13.53
N ALA A 421 18.19 -31.67 13.08
CA ALA A 421 16.83 -31.58 13.58
C ALA A 421 16.16 -32.95 13.59
N SER A 422 15.18 -33.12 14.46
CA SER A 422 14.30 -34.28 14.51
C SER A 422 12.91 -33.86 14.95
N GLN A 423 11.88 -34.58 14.51
CA GLN A 423 10.51 -34.35 14.92
C GLN A 423 9.94 -35.61 15.59
N SER A 424 9.32 -35.43 16.76
CA SER A 424 8.55 -36.46 17.45
C SER A 424 7.17 -35.92 17.81
N GLY A 425 6.13 -36.43 17.16
CA GLY A 425 4.78 -35.85 17.27
C GLY A 425 4.78 -34.38 16.81
N ASN A 426 4.35 -33.47 17.69
CA ASN A 426 4.33 -32.03 17.45
C ASN A 426 5.54 -31.30 18.07
N GLN A 427 6.60 -32.03 18.45
CA GLN A 427 7.83 -31.44 18.97
C GLN A 427 8.93 -31.51 17.92
N LEU A 428 9.45 -30.34 17.53
CA LEU A 428 10.62 -30.19 16.68
C LEU A 428 11.84 -29.89 17.56
N THR A 429 12.78 -30.82 17.65
CA THR A 429 14.07 -30.59 18.28
C THR A 429 15.08 -30.14 17.23
N VAL A 430 15.65 -28.94 17.38
CA VAL A 430 16.62 -28.36 16.44
C VAL A 430 17.92 -28.02 17.16
N THR A 431 19.03 -28.37 16.55
CA THR A 431 20.38 -27.94 16.90
C THR A 431 20.88 -26.99 15.84
N TYR A 432 21.19 -25.76 16.23
CA TYR A 432 21.61 -24.70 15.30
C TYR A 432 22.46 -23.64 16.02
N ARG A 433 23.06 -22.72 15.25
CA ARG A 433 23.71 -21.50 15.73
C ARG A 433 23.37 -20.32 14.83
N VAL A 434 23.59 -19.11 15.31
CA VAL A 434 23.65 -17.89 14.49
C VAL A 434 24.99 -17.22 14.80
N ASP A 435 25.86 -17.07 13.79
CA ASP A 435 27.21 -16.50 13.93
C ASP A 435 27.20 -14.97 13.82
N SER A 436 26.43 -14.29 14.67
CA SER A 436 26.45 -12.82 14.79
C SER A 436 27.06 -12.41 16.13
N ASP A 437 28.13 -11.62 16.10
CA ASP A 437 28.70 -11.06 17.33
C ASP A 437 27.72 -10.06 17.97
N VAL A 438 27.75 -9.96 19.31
CA VAL A 438 26.93 -9.02 20.08
C VAL A 438 27.21 -7.55 19.76
N ALA A 439 28.37 -7.26 19.14
CA ALA A 439 28.73 -5.95 18.63
C ALA A 439 28.00 -5.58 17.33
N ASN A 440 27.53 -6.57 16.57
CA ASN A 440 27.00 -6.37 15.21
C ASN A 440 25.49 -6.58 15.11
N ALA A 441 24.92 -7.44 15.97
CA ALA A 441 23.48 -7.68 16.07
C ALA A 441 22.92 -7.31 17.45
N THR A 442 21.67 -6.82 17.49
CA THR A 442 21.00 -6.57 18.78
C THR A 442 20.26 -7.82 19.24
N TYR A 443 20.52 -8.27 20.46
CA TYR A 443 19.93 -9.49 21.02
C TYR A 443 18.70 -9.23 21.90
N PRO A 444 17.83 -10.22 22.15
CA PRO A 444 17.86 -11.58 21.58
C PRO A 444 17.49 -11.59 20.09
N LEU A 445 18.07 -12.53 19.33
CA LEU A 445 17.60 -12.79 17.97
C LEU A 445 16.31 -13.62 18.03
N ARG A 446 15.34 -13.30 17.20
CA ARG A 446 14.19 -14.16 16.90
C ARG A 446 14.56 -15.08 15.75
N VAL A 447 14.39 -16.38 15.93
CA VAL A 447 14.66 -17.37 14.88
C VAL A 447 13.34 -17.99 14.44
N ASP A 448 12.93 -17.70 13.21
CA ASP A 448 11.66 -18.15 12.65
C ASP A 448 11.89 -19.41 11.79
N PHE A 449 11.13 -20.47 12.03
CA PHE A 449 11.19 -21.72 11.27
C PHE A 449 9.96 -21.85 10.36
N HIS A 450 10.19 -22.18 9.09
CA HIS A 450 9.16 -22.30 8.07
C HIS A 450 9.27 -23.62 7.33
N ALA A 451 8.13 -24.23 6.99
CA ALA A 451 8.12 -25.39 6.10
C ALA A 451 8.82 -25.02 4.79
N ASP A 452 9.71 -25.88 4.31
CA ASP A 452 10.42 -25.61 3.06
C ASP A 452 9.46 -25.74 1.86
N VAL A 453 9.59 -24.80 0.93
CA VAL A 453 8.93 -24.80 -0.37
C VAL A 453 9.97 -24.42 -1.43
N ALA A 454 10.77 -25.40 -1.85
CA ALA A 454 11.81 -25.25 -2.88
C ALA A 454 12.84 -24.16 -2.54
N GLY A 455 13.39 -24.21 -1.33
CA GLY A 455 14.32 -23.23 -0.79
C GLY A 455 13.65 -21.92 -0.35
N GLY A 456 12.32 -21.88 -0.36
CA GLY A 456 11.50 -20.75 0.07
C GLY A 456 10.79 -21.00 1.40
N ALA A 457 10.37 -19.92 2.05
CA ALA A 457 9.55 -19.99 3.24
C ALA A 457 8.10 -20.33 2.88
N GLY A 458 7.64 -21.50 3.29
CA GLY A 458 6.23 -21.88 3.32
C GLY A 458 5.56 -21.47 4.62
N ALA A 459 4.63 -22.32 5.08
CA ALA A 459 3.90 -22.10 6.32
C ALA A 459 4.86 -21.91 7.51
N TRP A 460 4.61 -20.88 8.33
CA TRP A 460 5.33 -20.67 9.58
C TRP A 460 5.03 -21.81 10.56
N LEU A 461 6.09 -22.38 11.14
CA LEU A 461 6.02 -23.54 12.02
C LEU A 461 6.11 -23.13 13.48
N THR A 462 7.13 -22.37 13.84
CA THR A 462 7.43 -21.97 15.22
C THR A 462 8.55 -20.94 15.22
N GLN A 463 8.85 -20.37 16.39
CA GLN A 463 10.01 -19.51 16.62
C GLN A 463 10.80 -19.93 17.87
N ASP A 464 12.08 -19.60 17.92
CA ASP A 464 12.90 -19.59 19.14
C ASP A 464 13.39 -18.16 19.47
N SER A 465 13.72 -17.93 20.73
CA SER A 465 14.45 -16.74 21.17
C SER A 465 15.91 -17.14 21.44
N TYR A 466 16.82 -16.62 20.62
CA TYR A 466 18.26 -16.87 20.70
C TYR A 466 18.93 -15.78 21.55
N PRO A 467 19.32 -16.07 22.81
CA PRO A 467 19.77 -15.06 23.74
C PRO A 467 21.22 -14.67 23.49
N GLU A 468 21.60 -13.48 23.98
CA GLU A 468 22.96 -12.95 23.90
C GLU A 468 24.02 -13.91 24.46
N ALA A 469 23.69 -14.62 25.54
CA ALA A 469 24.60 -15.62 26.14
C ALA A 469 24.92 -16.82 25.21
N SER A 470 24.12 -17.00 24.16
CA SER A 470 24.34 -18.03 23.12
C SER A 470 24.92 -17.45 21.83
N ALA A 471 25.27 -16.16 21.77
CA ALA A 471 25.88 -15.55 20.57
C ALA A 471 26.99 -16.44 20.01
N GLN A 472 26.90 -16.76 18.71
CA GLN A 472 27.83 -17.63 17.96
C GLN A 472 27.94 -19.09 18.43
N GLN A 473 27.25 -19.49 19.49
CA GLN A 473 27.32 -20.83 20.07
C GLN A 473 26.21 -21.74 19.56
N GLN A 474 26.56 -23.00 19.28
CA GLN A 474 25.55 -24.03 19.01
C GLN A 474 24.66 -24.24 20.24
N ARG A 475 23.35 -24.31 20.02
CA ARG A 475 22.37 -24.71 21.03
C ARG A 475 21.40 -25.74 20.48
N THR A 476 20.74 -26.46 21.38
CA THR A 476 19.65 -27.38 21.04
C THR A 476 18.39 -26.96 21.77
N VAL A 477 17.28 -26.89 21.04
CA VAL A 477 15.95 -26.51 21.55
C VAL A 477 14.91 -27.51 21.11
N THR A 478 13.84 -27.63 21.88
CA THR A 478 12.64 -28.37 21.47
C THR A 478 11.47 -27.40 21.45
N LEU A 479 10.89 -27.24 20.27
CA LEU A 479 9.85 -26.28 19.95
C LEU A 479 8.56 -27.02 19.60
N LEU A 480 7.41 -26.40 19.86
CA LEU A 480 6.12 -26.94 19.46
C LEU A 480 5.77 -26.45 18.05
N VAL A 481 5.41 -27.38 17.18
CA VAL A 481 4.86 -27.08 15.85
C VAL A 481 3.34 -27.33 15.85
N PRO A 482 2.57 -26.72 14.92
CA PRO A 482 1.14 -26.97 14.85
C PRO A 482 0.84 -28.47 14.70
N ALA A 483 -0.20 -28.94 15.38
CA ALA A 483 -0.52 -30.36 15.44
C ALA A 483 -0.75 -30.94 14.03
N GLY A 484 -0.10 -32.07 13.74
CA GLY A 484 -0.21 -32.75 12.44
C GLY A 484 0.65 -32.17 11.32
N MET A 485 1.37 -31.05 11.55
CA MET A 485 2.31 -30.51 10.57
C MET A 485 3.57 -31.36 10.51
N ARG A 486 4.06 -31.61 9.30
CA ARG A 486 5.43 -32.09 9.06
C ARG A 486 6.34 -30.86 9.03
N ALA A 487 7.29 -30.81 9.97
CA ALA A 487 8.17 -29.66 10.15
C ALA A 487 9.49 -29.77 9.37
N ILE A 488 9.86 -30.97 8.89
CA ILE A 488 11.09 -31.21 8.12
C ILE A 488 10.68 -31.68 6.70
N PRO A 489 11.21 -31.13 5.60
CA PRO A 489 12.24 -30.08 5.54
C PRO A 489 11.73 -28.70 5.95
N PHE A 490 12.65 -27.83 6.38
CA PHE A 490 12.39 -26.43 6.73
C PHE A 490 13.53 -25.51 6.34
N VAL A 491 13.21 -24.23 6.23
CA VAL A 491 14.15 -23.10 6.19
C VAL A 491 13.95 -22.22 7.43
N ALA A 492 14.94 -21.40 7.75
CA ALA A 492 14.87 -20.49 8.89
C ALA A 492 15.41 -19.09 8.56
N THR A 493 14.98 -18.09 9.32
CA THR A 493 15.58 -16.76 9.34
C THR A 493 16.00 -16.39 10.76
N ALA A 494 16.97 -15.49 10.89
CA ALA A 494 17.29 -14.80 12.13
C ALA A 494 16.86 -13.34 11.99
N THR A 495 16.23 -12.78 13.02
CA THR A 495 15.86 -11.38 13.07
C THR A 495 16.39 -10.77 14.36
N ASP A 496 17.20 -9.73 14.27
CA ASP A 496 17.73 -9.06 15.46
C ASP A 496 16.61 -8.32 16.23
N ALA A 497 16.90 -7.87 17.46
CA ALA A 497 15.93 -7.14 18.28
C ALA A 497 15.59 -5.74 17.73
N GLY A 498 16.37 -5.25 16.75
CA GLY A 498 16.04 -4.06 15.94
C GLY A 498 15.08 -4.37 14.78
N GLY A 499 14.71 -5.63 14.57
CA GLY A 499 13.82 -6.10 13.52
C GLY A 499 14.51 -6.37 12.19
N ARG A 500 15.83 -6.46 12.14
CA ARG A 500 16.57 -6.71 10.90
C ARG A 500 16.63 -8.21 10.61
N THR A 501 15.87 -8.67 9.62
CA THR A 501 15.78 -10.10 9.24
C THR A 501 16.88 -10.51 8.25
N SER A 502 17.47 -11.69 8.43
CA SER A 502 18.40 -12.33 7.51
C SER A 502 17.73 -12.79 6.21
N GLU A 503 18.54 -13.25 5.25
CA GLU A 503 18.04 -14.15 4.20
C GLU A 503 17.63 -15.51 4.78
N LEU A 504 17.06 -16.37 3.94
CA LEU A 504 16.71 -17.74 4.35
C LEU A 504 17.97 -18.59 4.50
N SER A 505 17.99 -19.42 5.55
CA SER A 505 18.96 -20.50 5.66
C SER A 505 18.86 -21.45 4.46
N THR A 506 19.91 -22.24 4.25
CA THR A 506 19.76 -23.44 3.43
C THR A 506 18.67 -24.34 4.01
N ALA A 507 17.93 -25.02 3.14
CA ALA A 507 16.87 -25.91 3.58
C ALA A 507 17.47 -27.14 4.27
N PHE A 508 17.00 -27.45 5.48
CA PHE A 508 17.43 -28.62 6.23
C PHE A 508 16.72 -29.89 5.73
N ASP A 509 17.50 -30.97 5.58
CA ASP A 509 17.04 -32.31 5.13
C ASP A 509 16.48 -32.36 3.70
N VAL A 510 16.98 -31.47 2.83
CA VAL A 510 16.79 -31.61 1.38
C VAL A 510 17.96 -32.42 0.84
N ILE A 511 17.82 -33.76 0.87
CA ILE A 511 18.84 -34.67 0.34
C ILE A 511 18.99 -34.52 -1.20
N PHE A 512 18.07 -33.82 -1.88
CA PHE A 512 18.06 -33.68 -3.34
C PHE A 512 17.43 -32.35 -3.82
N GLU A 513 18.18 -31.24 -3.82
CA GLU A 513 17.76 -30.01 -4.54
C GLU A 513 18.55 -29.78 -5.83
N ASP A 514 19.71 -30.43 -5.99
CA ASP A 514 20.44 -30.53 -7.25
C ASP A 514 19.86 -31.68 -8.10
N GLY A 515 18.61 -31.51 -8.52
CA GLY A 515 18.01 -32.37 -9.52
C GLY A 515 18.92 -32.46 -10.76
N PHE A 516 19.34 -33.68 -11.07
CA PHE A 516 19.44 -34.14 -12.45
C PHE A 516 18.10 -33.86 -13.15
N GLU A 517 17.91 -32.66 -13.69
CA GLU A 517 17.01 -32.36 -14.82
C GLU A 517 17.64 -31.32 -15.75
#